data_AF-A0A2E5RED4-F1
#
_entry.id   AF-A0A2E5RED4-F1
#
_cell.length_a   1.000
_cell.length_b   1.000
_cell.length_c   1.000
_cell.angle_alpha   90.00
_cell.angle_beta   90.00
_cell.angle_gamma   90.00
#
_symmetry.space_group_name_H-M   'P 1'
#
loop_
_entity.id
_entity.type
_entity.pdbx_description
1 polymer ?
#
loop_
_entity_poly.entity_id
_entity_poly.type
_entity_poly.pdbx_seq_one_letter_code
_entity_poly.pdbx_strand_id
1 'polypeptide(L)'
;MKSLIGERKGLVEKKTQQSRDERNKQNDEVKRWVETRKGVQETLRKLMDEMDRQQEIREAENKKVRELKVVREEKTKIMQSIRTELFANVDEKRNSQRNKTRGIKQIKKAMDALESLQMSGKISEKKFQEDRKKLIQEMNEAKESKVSFTDGPSEIRQQLKKAEAEQEKAHAAVDAAAIVAQSAHDLMGEIKNEVTRLRDEHSDAHRRVEKFRRIADKHHRKFLVGMRCIQSIDGILNSSMDEVESDEQASSVEARDLMDLLMSGETLGLDDLMAFQRNN
;
A
#
# COMPACT_ATOMS: atom_id res chain seq x y z
N MET A 1 47.03 12.18 -60.54
CA MET A 1 46.74 12.73 -59.19
C MET A 1 45.23 12.97 -58.99
N LYS A 2 44.54 13.64 -59.94
CA LYS A 2 43.09 13.91 -59.86
C LYS A 2 42.18 12.66 -59.77
N SER A 3 42.46 11.58 -60.52
CA SER A 3 41.65 10.35 -60.44
C SER A 3 41.76 9.64 -59.07
N LEU A 4 42.98 9.56 -58.51
CA LEU A 4 43.24 9.00 -57.18
C LEU A 4 42.53 9.78 -56.06
N ILE A 5 42.42 11.10 -56.19
CA ILE A 5 41.71 11.97 -55.23
C ILE A 5 40.19 11.78 -55.36
N GLY A 6 39.67 11.66 -56.59
CA GLY A 6 38.26 11.37 -56.85
C GLY A 6 37.82 9.99 -56.33
N GLU A 7 38.64 8.95 -56.51
CA GLU A 7 38.37 7.61 -55.94
C GLU A 7 38.35 7.64 -54.40
N ARG A 8 39.27 8.39 -53.79
CA ARG A 8 39.30 8.61 -52.33
C ARG A 8 38.07 9.38 -51.85
N LYS A 9 37.62 10.40 -52.59
CA LYS A 9 36.38 11.14 -52.30
C LYS A 9 35.18 10.20 -52.25
N GLY A 10 34.98 9.38 -53.29
CA GLY A 10 33.86 8.44 -53.34
C GLY A 10 33.87 7.41 -52.20
N LEU A 11 35.06 7.02 -51.72
CA LEU A 11 35.19 6.15 -50.54
C LEU A 11 34.84 6.86 -49.23
N VAL A 12 35.23 8.12 -49.07
CA VAL A 12 34.87 8.95 -47.91
C VAL A 12 33.37 9.26 -47.90
N GLU A 13 32.77 9.55 -49.05
CA GLU A 13 31.32 9.74 -49.21
C GLU A 13 30.53 8.50 -48.78
N LYS A 14 30.92 7.32 -49.25
CA LYS A 14 30.28 6.05 -48.83
C LYS A 14 30.36 5.85 -47.31
N LYS A 15 31.52 6.06 -46.68
CA LYS A 15 31.69 5.95 -45.23
C LYS A 15 30.91 7.01 -44.45
N THR A 16 30.80 8.21 -45.00
CA THR A 16 30.05 9.33 -44.41
C THR A 16 28.55 9.03 -44.46
N GLN A 17 28.04 8.55 -45.60
CA GLN A 17 26.65 8.15 -45.75
C GLN A 17 26.30 6.97 -44.83
N GLN A 18 27.16 5.95 -44.72
CA GLN A 18 26.99 4.87 -43.75
C GLN A 18 26.92 5.40 -42.31
N SER A 19 27.81 6.33 -41.93
CA SER A 19 27.80 6.93 -40.59
C SER A 19 26.52 7.74 -40.33
N ARG A 20 25.94 8.38 -41.35
CA ARG A 20 24.64 9.08 -41.27
C ARG A 20 23.50 8.10 -41.04
N ASP A 21 23.45 7.02 -41.81
CA ASP A 21 22.40 6.01 -41.72
C ASP A 21 22.46 5.29 -40.37
N GLU A 22 23.66 4.94 -39.90
CA GLU A 22 23.89 4.37 -38.57
C GLU A 22 23.45 5.33 -37.46
N ARG A 23 23.84 6.62 -37.54
CA ARG A 23 23.38 7.64 -36.57
C ARG A 23 21.85 7.73 -36.53
N ASN A 24 21.19 7.75 -37.70
CA ASN A 24 19.74 7.84 -37.78
C ASN A 24 19.07 6.61 -37.14
N LYS A 25 19.57 5.40 -37.44
CA LYS A 25 19.10 4.16 -36.80
C LYS A 25 19.24 4.21 -35.28
N GLN A 26 20.38 4.67 -34.75
CA GLN A 26 20.57 4.79 -33.30
C GLN A 26 19.67 5.88 -32.69
N ASN A 27 19.40 6.98 -33.40
CA ASN A 27 18.47 8.02 -32.94
C ASN A 27 17.04 7.51 -32.86
N ASP A 28 16.62 6.66 -33.80
CA ASP A 28 15.30 6.03 -33.75
C ASP A 28 15.18 5.06 -32.56
N GLU A 29 16.24 4.30 -32.27
CA GLU A 29 16.31 3.49 -31.04
C GLU A 29 16.24 4.36 -29.77
N VAL A 30 16.95 5.50 -29.73
CA VAL A 30 16.86 6.45 -28.61
C VAL A 30 15.41 6.92 -28.41
N LYS A 31 14.68 7.26 -29.48
CA LYS A 31 13.27 7.68 -29.38
C LYS A 31 12.41 6.56 -28.79
N ARG A 32 12.54 5.33 -29.30
CA ARG A 32 11.82 4.15 -28.78
C ARG A 32 12.05 3.96 -27.28
N TRP A 33 13.31 3.96 -26.84
CA TRP A 33 13.63 3.78 -25.42
C TRP A 33 13.21 4.97 -24.54
N VAL A 34 13.18 6.20 -25.09
CA VAL A 34 12.63 7.37 -24.39
C VAL A 34 11.13 7.22 -24.20
N GLU A 35 10.39 6.73 -25.20
CA GLU A 35 8.96 6.44 -25.11
C GLU A 35 8.68 5.32 -24.11
N THR A 36 9.42 4.20 -24.18
CA THR A 36 9.30 3.13 -23.17
C THR A 36 9.56 3.64 -21.76
N ARG A 37 10.61 4.46 -21.56
CA ARG A 37 10.93 5.05 -20.26
C ARG A 37 9.79 5.94 -19.76
N LYS A 38 9.20 6.77 -20.63
CA LYS A 38 8.04 7.62 -20.30
C LYS A 38 6.83 6.76 -19.90
N GLY A 39 6.53 5.71 -20.67
CA GLY A 39 5.44 4.78 -20.35
C GLY A 39 5.61 4.13 -18.98
N VAL A 40 6.81 3.64 -18.66
CA VAL A 40 7.12 3.06 -17.33
C VAL A 40 7.03 4.13 -16.23
N GLN A 41 7.45 5.36 -16.49
CA GLN A 41 7.34 6.46 -15.52
C GLN A 41 5.87 6.82 -15.24
N GLU A 42 5.01 6.80 -16.25
CA GLU A 42 3.57 7.04 -16.08
C GLU A 42 2.89 5.94 -15.28
N THR A 43 3.21 4.66 -15.54
CA THR A 43 2.68 3.54 -14.74
C THR A 43 3.19 3.59 -13.32
N LEU A 44 4.49 3.89 -13.12
CA LEU A 44 5.08 4.10 -11.80
C LEU A 44 4.36 5.20 -11.02
N ARG A 45 4.05 6.34 -11.66
CA ARG A 45 3.32 7.44 -11.02
C ARG A 45 1.91 7.01 -10.60
N LYS A 46 1.18 6.31 -11.46
CA LYS A 46 -0.17 5.79 -11.13
C LYS A 46 -0.15 4.83 -9.95
N LEU A 47 0.85 3.95 -9.87
CA LEU A 47 1.00 3.04 -8.73
C LEU A 47 1.40 3.76 -7.45
N MET A 48 2.23 4.80 -7.52
CA MET A 48 2.55 5.63 -6.35
C MET A 48 1.31 6.40 -5.87
N ASP A 49 0.53 6.98 -6.78
CA ASP A 49 -0.73 7.65 -6.43
C ASP A 49 -1.72 6.65 -5.79
N GLU A 50 -1.78 5.41 -6.28
CA GLU A 50 -2.61 4.36 -5.68
C GLU A 50 -2.08 3.92 -4.31
N MET A 51 -0.76 3.81 -4.14
CA MET A 51 -0.14 3.52 -2.84
C MET A 51 -0.49 4.60 -1.80
N ASP A 52 -0.47 5.87 -2.19
CA ASP A 52 -0.83 6.99 -1.31
C ASP A 52 -2.31 6.91 -0.92
N ARG A 53 -3.22 6.59 -1.86
CA ARG A 53 -4.64 6.33 -1.54
C ARG A 53 -4.81 5.16 -0.58
N GLN A 54 -4.11 4.05 -0.79
CA GLN A 54 -4.17 2.91 0.12
C GLN A 54 -3.61 3.25 1.52
N GLN A 55 -2.61 4.11 1.59
CA GLN A 55 -2.10 4.63 2.85
C GLN A 55 -3.15 5.46 3.58
N GLU A 56 -3.87 6.35 2.90
CA GLU A 56 -4.98 7.12 3.47
C GLU A 56 -6.10 6.20 4.00
N ILE A 57 -6.49 5.18 3.22
CA ILE A 57 -7.49 4.19 3.64
C ILE A 57 -7.02 3.45 4.89
N ARG A 58 -5.78 2.98 4.91
CA ARG A 58 -5.18 2.29 6.06
C ARG A 58 -5.14 3.18 7.29
N GLU A 59 -4.80 4.46 7.15
CA GLU A 59 -4.75 5.41 8.27
C GLU A 59 -6.14 5.75 8.80
N ALA A 60 -7.12 5.97 7.91
CA ALA A 60 -8.51 6.17 8.27
C ALA A 60 -9.09 4.96 9.02
N GLU A 61 -8.86 3.75 8.50
CA GLU A 61 -9.37 2.53 9.13
C GLU A 61 -8.64 2.23 10.44
N ASN A 62 -7.33 2.48 10.53
CA ASN A 62 -6.59 2.38 11.80
C ASN A 62 -7.13 3.35 12.86
N LYS A 63 -7.50 4.57 12.47
CA LYS A 63 -8.14 5.53 13.36
C LYS A 63 -9.48 4.98 13.86
N LYS A 64 -10.31 4.46 12.96
CA LYS A 64 -11.59 3.82 13.28
C LYS A 64 -11.43 2.59 14.19
N VAL A 65 -10.41 1.75 13.97
CA VAL A 65 -10.07 0.63 14.86
C VAL A 65 -9.73 1.13 16.27
N ARG A 66 -8.99 2.24 16.41
CA ARG A 66 -8.68 2.82 17.73
C ARG A 66 -9.95 3.30 18.43
N GLU A 67 -10.83 4.01 17.71
CA GLU A 67 -12.11 4.49 18.25
C GLU A 67 -13.02 3.32 18.67
N LEU A 68 -13.15 2.30 17.82
CA LEU A 68 -13.94 1.10 18.11
C LEU A 68 -13.37 0.28 19.27
N LYS A 69 -12.05 0.26 19.47
CA LYS A 69 -11.41 -0.38 20.64
C LYS A 69 -11.83 0.30 21.95
N VAL A 70 -11.91 1.62 21.97
CA VAL A 70 -12.41 2.37 23.15
C VAL A 70 -13.86 1.97 23.44
N VAL A 71 -14.73 1.98 22.42
CA VAL A 71 -16.14 1.57 22.57
C VAL A 71 -16.24 0.12 23.04
N ARG A 72 -15.43 -0.78 22.49
CA ARG A 72 -15.38 -2.19 22.89
C ARG A 72 -14.98 -2.32 24.36
N GLU A 73 -13.96 -1.61 24.82
CA GLU A 73 -13.53 -1.61 26.22
C GLU A 73 -14.62 -1.08 27.16
N GLU A 74 -15.33 -0.02 26.77
CA GLU A 74 -16.48 0.50 27.52
C GLU A 74 -17.61 -0.54 27.62
N LYS A 75 -17.97 -1.19 26.52
CA LYS A 75 -19.00 -2.24 26.49
C LYS A 75 -18.58 -3.48 27.28
N THR A 76 -17.32 -3.88 27.23
CA THR A 76 -16.78 -4.96 28.05
C THR A 76 -16.83 -4.62 29.53
N LYS A 77 -16.50 -3.38 29.93
CA LYS A 77 -16.63 -2.93 31.33
C LYS A 77 -18.08 -2.97 31.82
N ILE A 78 -19.04 -2.52 30.99
CA ILE A 78 -20.47 -2.57 31.31
C ILE A 78 -20.95 -4.02 31.44
N MET A 79 -20.54 -4.91 30.54
CA MET A 79 -20.86 -6.33 30.64
C MET A 79 -20.27 -6.94 31.93
N GLN A 80 -19.03 -6.60 32.28
CA GLN A 80 -18.38 -7.05 33.51
C GLN A 80 -19.11 -6.54 34.76
N SER A 81 -19.53 -5.28 34.80
CA SER A 81 -20.28 -4.73 35.94
C SER A 81 -21.63 -5.45 36.13
N ILE A 82 -22.40 -5.63 35.06
CA ILE A 82 -23.68 -6.37 35.10
C ILE A 82 -23.45 -7.83 35.55
N ARG A 83 -22.36 -8.46 35.09
CA ARG A 83 -22.01 -9.82 35.49
C ARG A 83 -21.65 -9.89 36.97
N THR A 84 -20.90 -8.92 37.49
CA THR A 84 -20.60 -8.84 38.94
C THR A 84 -21.86 -8.59 39.77
N GLU A 85 -22.78 -7.75 39.30
CA GLU A 85 -24.07 -7.51 39.95
C GLU A 85 -24.93 -8.77 39.96
N LEU A 86 -24.97 -9.53 38.87
CA LEU A 86 -25.69 -10.80 38.82
C LEU A 86 -25.11 -11.80 39.82
N PHE A 87 -23.78 -11.92 39.90
CA PHE A 87 -23.13 -12.80 40.88
C PHE A 87 -23.37 -12.35 42.32
N ALA A 88 -23.26 -11.05 42.62
CA ALA A 88 -23.55 -10.51 43.94
C ALA A 88 -25.01 -10.78 44.36
N ASN A 89 -25.98 -10.55 43.47
CA ASN A 89 -27.40 -10.86 43.74
C ASN A 89 -27.64 -12.35 43.99
N VAL A 90 -26.95 -13.23 43.26
CA VAL A 90 -27.04 -14.68 43.47
C VAL A 90 -26.42 -15.05 44.81
N ASP A 91 -25.25 -14.53 45.16
CA ASP A 91 -24.57 -14.83 46.42
C ASP A 91 -25.31 -14.27 47.65
N GLU A 92 -25.86 -13.06 47.57
CA GLU A 92 -26.71 -12.48 48.62
C GLU A 92 -27.96 -13.31 48.86
N LYS A 93 -28.67 -13.69 47.79
CA LYS A 93 -29.84 -14.57 47.90
C LYS A 93 -29.44 -15.94 48.46
N ARG A 94 -28.26 -16.48 48.10
CA ARG A 94 -27.74 -17.76 48.62
C ARG A 94 -27.45 -17.68 50.13
N ASN A 95 -26.85 -16.59 50.58
CA ASN A 95 -26.51 -16.35 51.98
C ASN A 95 -27.77 -16.09 52.84
N SER A 96 -28.73 -15.31 52.34
CA SER A 96 -30.03 -15.08 53.00
C SER A 96 -30.79 -16.39 53.23
N GLN A 97 -30.74 -17.31 52.28
CA GLN A 97 -31.43 -18.61 52.37
C GLN A 97 -30.72 -19.61 53.29
N ARG A 98 -29.38 -19.59 53.33
CA ARG A 98 -28.58 -20.30 54.34
C ARG A 98 -28.96 -19.90 55.76
N ASN A 99 -29.34 -18.65 55.96
CA ASN A 99 -29.75 -18.12 57.26
C ASN A 99 -31.23 -18.41 57.59
N LYS A 100 -32.10 -18.59 56.58
CA LYS A 100 -33.55 -18.82 56.77
C LYS A 100 -33.99 -20.29 56.77
N THR A 101 -33.27 -21.20 56.11
CA THR A 101 -33.75 -22.58 55.91
C THR A 101 -32.73 -23.64 56.33
N ARG A 102 -33.19 -24.68 57.03
CA ARG A 102 -32.38 -25.89 57.29
C ARG A 102 -32.09 -26.59 55.97
N GLY A 103 -30.87 -27.08 55.80
CA GLY A 103 -30.50 -27.78 54.56
C GLY A 103 -31.35 -29.04 54.37
N ILE A 104 -31.74 -29.38 53.14
CA ILE A 104 -32.55 -30.59 52.82
C ILE A 104 -31.99 -31.87 53.48
N LYS A 105 -30.66 -32.01 53.57
CA LYS A 105 -30.00 -33.13 54.27
C LYS A 105 -30.21 -33.10 55.79
N GLN A 106 -30.26 -31.91 56.40
CA GLN A 106 -30.55 -31.73 57.82
C GLN A 106 -32.03 -32.01 58.12
N ILE A 107 -32.94 -31.60 57.23
CA ILE A 107 -34.39 -31.91 57.33
C ILE A 107 -34.63 -33.42 57.23
N LYS A 108 -33.96 -34.12 56.30
CA LYS A 108 -34.02 -35.59 56.20
C LYS A 108 -33.51 -36.29 57.47
N LYS A 109 -32.36 -35.87 58.00
CA LYS A 109 -31.84 -36.40 59.27
C LYS A 109 -32.80 -36.14 60.45
N ALA A 110 -33.50 -35.01 60.46
CA ALA A 110 -34.51 -34.71 61.46
C ALA A 110 -35.76 -35.59 61.32
N MET A 111 -36.19 -35.89 60.08
CA MET A 111 -37.23 -36.90 59.79
C MET A 111 -36.82 -38.29 60.30
N ASP A 112 -35.62 -38.76 59.95
CA ASP A 112 -35.11 -40.07 60.35
C ASP A 112 -35.00 -40.20 61.88
N ALA A 113 -34.62 -39.11 62.56
CA ALA A 113 -34.57 -39.04 64.02
C ALA A 113 -35.96 -39.08 64.67
N LEU A 114 -36.96 -38.40 64.09
CA LEU A 114 -38.35 -38.46 64.57
C LEU A 114 -38.97 -39.84 64.37
N GLU A 115 -38.70 -40.48 63.24
CA GLU A 115 -39.13 -41.87 62.99
C GLU A 115 -38.49 -42.83 64.01
N SER A 116 -37.19 -42.67 64.29
CA SER A 116 -36.50 -43.46 65.33
C SER A 116 -37.11 -43.25 66.73
N LEU A 117 -37.52 -42.02 67.06
CA LEU A 117 -38.15 -41.70 68.35
C LEU A 117 -39.57 -42.26 68.46
N GLN A 118 -40.35 -42.27 67.38
CA GLN A 118 -41.66 -42.94 67.32
C GLN A 118 -41.52 -44.46 67.50
N MET A 119 -40.57 -45.09 66.80
CA MET A 119 -40.29 -46.52 66.91
C MET A 119 -39.83 -46.92 68.33
N SER A 120 -39.15 -46.01 69.03
CA SER A 120 -38.77 -46.21 70.45
C SER A 120 -39.91 -45.96 71.46
N GLY A 121 -41.11 -45.59 71.00
CA GLY A 121 -42.29 -45.37 71.85
C GLY A 121 -42.27 -44.10 72.71
N LYS A 122 -41.30 -43.21 72.51
CA LYS A 122 -41.07 -42.02 73.35
C LYS A 122 -41.95 -40.82 72.99
N ILE A 123 -42.69 -40.89 71.88
CA ILE A 123 -43.54 -39.80 71.36
C ILE A 123 -44.94 -40.34 71.07
N SER A 124 -45.96 -39.54 71.35
CA SER A 124 -47.36 -39.83 70.98
C SER A 124 -47.58 -39.71 69.46
N GLU A 125 -48.37 -40.62 68.89
CA GLU A 125 -48.72 -40.67 67.47
C GLU A 125 -49.21 -39.32 66.92
N LYS A 126 -50.00 -38.57 67.71
CA LYS A 126 -50.51 -37.25 67.31
C LYS A 126 -49.40 -36.21 67.12
N LYS A 127 -48.43 -36.16 68.04
CA LYS A 127 -47.27 -35.25 67.96
C LYS A 127 -46.34 -35.62 66.81
N PHE A 128 -46.14 -36.92 66.58
CA PHE A 128 -45.36 -37.41 65.44
C PHE A 128 -45.95 -36.96 64.10
N GLN A 129 -47.27 -37.09 63.91
CA GLN A 129 -47.91 -36.68 62.66
C GLN A 129 -47.87 -35.17 62.44
N GLU A 130 -48.01 -34.36 63.49
CA GLU A 130 -47.91 -32.90 63.41
C GLU A 130 -46.50 -32.44 63.04
N ASP A 131 -45.47 -32.97 63.71
CA ASP A 131 -44.08 -32.58 63.46
C ASP A 131 -43.55 -33.13 62.13
N ARG A 132 -44.01 -34.32 61.71
CA ARG A 132 -43.74 -34.86 60.37
C ARG A 132 -44.36 -34.00 59.27
N LYS A 133 -45.59 -33.52 59.45
CA LYS A 133 -46.23 -32.60 58.50
C LYS A 133 -45.46 -31.29 58.38
N LYS A 134 -45.02 -30.70 59.49
CA LYS A 134 -44.19 -29.49 59.49
C LYS A 134 -42.87 -29.70 58.76
N LEU A 135 -42.17 -30.81 59.00
CA LEU A 135 -40.90 -31.10 58.31
C LEU A 135 -41.07 -31.39 56.81
N ILE A 136 -42.18 -32.01 56.40
CA ILE A 136 -42.50 -32.20 54.98
C ILE A 136 -42.80 -30.86 54.32
N GLN A 137 -43.52 -29.98 55.01
CA GLN A 137 -43.78 -28.62 54.54
C GLN A 137 -42.47 -27.82 54.39
N GLU A 138 -41.61 -27.82 55.42
CA GLU A 138 -40.27 -27.23 55.36
C GLU A 138 -39.41 -27.83 54.23
N MET A 139 -39.52 -29.14 53.98
CA MET A 139 -38.80 -29.80 52.88
C MET A 139 -39.30 -29.33 51.51
N ASN A 140 -40.61 -29.16 51.34
CA ASN A 140 -41.20 -28.68 50.10
C ASN A 140 -40.85 -27.21 49.85
N GLU A 141 -40.93 -26.37 50.89
CA GLU A 141 -40.49 -24.97 50.83
C GLU A 141 -38.99 -24.86 50.51
N ALA A 142 -38.14 -25.72 51.08
CA ALA A 142 -36.71 -25.79 50.77
C ALA A 142 -36.40 -26.30 49.34
N LYS A 143 -37.32 -27.06 48.72
CA LYS A 143 -37.19 -27.51 47.32
C LYS A 143 -37.67 -26.44 46.35
N GLU A 144 -38.83 -25.85 46.58
CA GLU A 144 -39.39 -24.78 45.75
C GLU A 144 -38.47 -23.55 45.73
N SER A 145 -37.94 -23.18 46.89
CA SER A 145 -36.99 -22.07 47.01
C SER A 145 -35.63 -22.34 46.36
N LYS A 146 -35.25 -23.61 46.11
CA LYS A 146 -34.05 -23.95 45.30
C LYS A 146 -34.30 -23.78 43.81
N VAL A 147 -35.50 -24.11 43.32
CA VAL A 147 -35.87 -24.04 41.90
C VAL A 147 -36.06 -22.58 41.46
N SER A 148 -36.65 -21.75 42.32
CA SER A 148 -36.78 -20.31 42.08
C SER A 148 -35.44 -19.55 42.07
N PHE A 149 -34.36 -20.15 42.60
CA PHE A 149 -33.07 -19.49 42.81
C PHE A 149 -32.05 -19.76 41.70
N THR A 150 -32.18 -20.88 40.98
CA THR A 150 -31.34 -21.15 39.79
C THR A 150 -31.55 -20.13 38.68
N ASP A 151 -32.72 -19.48 38.68
CA ASP A 151 -32.96 -18.25 37.94
C ASP A 151 -32.70 -17.04 38.85
N GLY A 152 -31.63 -16.29 38.56
CA GLY A 152 -31.46 -14.94 39.10
C GLY A 152 -32.61 -14.03 38.64
N PRO A 153 -32.65 -12.75 39.07
CA PRO A 153 -33.64 -11.81 38.55
C PRO A 153 -33.65 -11.85 37.02
N SER A 154 -34.79 -12.21 36.42
CA SER A 154 -34.95 -12.37 34.97
C SER A 154 -34.49 -11.11 34.21
N GLU A 155 -34.72 -9.94 34.81
CA GLU A 155 -34.31 -8.63 34.29
C GLU A 155 -32.78 -8.48 34.16
N ILE A 156 -31.99 -8.85 35.18
CA ILE A 156 -30.52 -8.75 35.13
C ILE A 156 -29.95 -9.72 34.09
N ARG A 157 -30.57 -10.91 33.92
CA ARG A 157 -30.18 -11.86 32.87
C ARG A 157 -30.48 -11.31 31.46
N GLN A 158 -31.62 -10.66 31.28
CA GLN A 158 -31.93 -9.99 30.02
C GLN A 158 -30.96 -8.83 29.74
N GLN A 159 -30.60 -8.05 30.76
CA GLN A 159 -29.59 -7.00 30.63
C GLN A 159 -28.21 -7.56 30.28
N LEU A 160 -27.80 -8.66 30.91
CA LEU A 160 -26.54 -9.35 30.58
C LEU A 160 -26.54 -9.82 29.12
N LYS A 161 -27.63 -10.45 28.66
CA LYS A 161 -27.74 -10.91 27.26
C LYS A 161 -27.68 -9.74 26.26
N LYS A 162 -28.29 -8.59 26.60
CA LYS A 162 -28.21 -7.37 25.79
C LYS A 162 -26.78 -6.83 25.76
N ALA A 163 -26.12 -6.75 26.91
CA ALA A 163 -24.73 -6.29 27.02
C ALA A 163 -23.75 -7.22 26.28
N GLU A 164 -23.93 -8.54 26.35
CA GLU A 164 -23.16 -9.52 25.58
C GLU A 164 -23.37 -9.33 24.08
N ALA A 165 -24.61 -9.13 23.62
CA ALA A 165 -24.88 -8.86 22.20
C ALA A 165 -24.27 -7.53 21.72
N GLU A 166 -24.25 -6.49 22.56
CA GLU A 166 -23.61 -5.21 22.25
C GLU A 166 -22.08 -5.30 22.23
N GLN A 167 -21.51 -6.07 23.16
CA GLN A 167 -20.07 -6.33 23.21
C GLN A 167 -19.63 -7.14 21.99
N GLU A 168 -20.36 -8.20 21.62
CA GLU A 168 -20.08 -8.99 20.42
C GLU A 168 -20.15 -8.15 19.15
N LYS A 169 -21.15 -7.26 19.04
CA LYS A 169 -21.23 -6.29 17.93
C LYS A 169 -20.01 -5.37 17.88
N ALA A 170 -19.55 -4.89 19.03
CA ALA A 170 -18.36 -4.04 19.11
C ALA A 170 -17.08 -4.81 18.75
N HIS A 171 -16.96 -6.08 19.17
CA HIS A 171 -15.86 -6.96 18.77
C HIS A 171 -15.85 -7.20 17.26
N ALA A 172 -16.99 -7.63 16.69
CA ALA A 172 -17.13 -7.87 15.26
C ALA A 172 -16.84 -6.60 14.43
N ALA A 173 -17.21 -5.42 14.92
CA ALA A 173 -16.89 -4.15 14.27
C ALA A 173 -15.39 -3.83 14.29
N VAL A 174 -14.69 -4.07 15.41
CA VAL A 174 -13.22 -3.93 15.48
C VAL A 174 -12.53 -4.90 14.54
N ASP A 175 -12.98 -6.15 14.50
CA ASP A 175 -12.37 -7.20 13.67
C ASP A 175 -12.58 -6.92 12.18
N ALA A 176 -13.79 -6.51 11.78
CA ALA A 176 -14.07 -6.10 10.41
C ALA A 176 -13.19 -4.92 9.97
N ALA A 177 -13.05 -3.90 10.83
CA ALA A 177 -12.18 -2.75 10.57
C ALA A 177 -10.70 -3.16 10.49
N ALA A 178 -10.25 -4.04 11.37
CA ALA A 178 -8.88 -4.55 11.37
C ALA A 178 -8.56 -5.35 10.10
N ILE A 179 -9.49 -6.18 9.62
CA ILE A 179 -9.34 -6.94 8.37
C ILE A 179 -9.19 -5.99 7.18
N VAL A 180 -10.01 -4.94 7.10
CA VAL A 180 -9.91 -3.95 6.01
C VAL A 180 -8.57 -3.23 6.06
N ALA A 181 -8.15 -2.76 7.24
CA ALA A 181 -6.85 -2.11 7.40
C ALA A 181 -5.67 -3.03 7.00
N GLN A 182 -5.75 -4.32 7.37
CA GLN A 182 -4.73 -5.30 7.01
C GLN A 182 -4.73 -5.58 5.50
N SER A 183 -5.89 -5.72 4.87
CA SER A 183 -5.98 -5.91 3.41
C SER A 183 -5.39 -4.73 2.63
N ALA A 184 -5.60 -3.49 3.09
CA ALA A 184 -5.00 -2.30 2.50
C ALA A 184 -3.46 -2.31 2.68
N HIS A 185 -2.98 -2.72 3.86
CA HIS A 185 -1.56 -2.88 4.12
C HIS A 185 -0.90 -3.95 3.22
N ASP A 186 -1.56 -5.09 3.03
CA ASP A 186 -1.04 -6.18 2.21
C ASP A 186 -1.02 -5.78 0.73
N LEU A 187 -2.06 -5.09 0.25
CA LEU A 187 -2.10 -4.49 -1.09
C LEU A 187 -1.00 -3.45 -1.29
N MET A 188 -0.71 -2.61 -0.29
CA MET A 188 0.44 -1.69 -0.35
C MET A 188 1.77 -2.45 -0.50
N GLY A 189 1.90 -3.62 0.14
CA GLY A 189 3.06 -4.50 -0.02
C GLY A 189 3.24 -4.97 -1.46
N GLU A 190 2.16 -5.41 -2.11
CA GLU A 190 2.16 -5.81 -3.52
C GLU A 190 2.53 -4.65 -4.43
N ILE A 191 1.92 -3.47 -4.23
CA ILE A 191 2.22 -2.27 -5.01
C ILE A 191 3.69 -1.88 -4.83
N LYS A 192 4.25 -1.97 -3.62
CA LYS A 192 5.66 -1.65 -3.37
C LYS A 192 6.61 -2.58 -4.13
N ASN A 193 6.29 -3.87 -4.21
CA ASN A 193 7.07 -4.83 -4.99
C ASN A 193 7.03 -4.46 -6.48
N GLU A 194 5.86 -4.12 -7.00
CA GLU A 194 5.67 -3.72 -8.39
C GLU A 194 6.36 -2.38 -8.71
N VAL A 195 6.27 -1.39 -7.82
CA VAL A 195 6.99 -0.12 -7.90
C VAL A 195 8.50 -0.35 -7.96
N THR A 196 9.02 -1.30 -7.18
CA THR A 196 10.45 -1.65 -7.22
C THR A 196 10.82 -2.25 -8.58
N ARG A 197 10.02 -3.20 -9.09
CA ARG A 197 10.18 -3.78 -10.42
C ARG A 197 10.19 -2.73 -11.53
N LEU A 198 9.23 -1.80 -11.50
CA LEU A 198 9.14 -0.71 -12.49
C LEU A 198 10.28 0.30 -12.36
N ARG A 199 10.81 0.56 -11.15
CA ARG A 199 11.99 1.41 -10.96
C ARG A 199 13.23 0.79 -11.60
N ASP A 200 13.39 -0.51 -11.50
CA ASP A 200 14.47 -1.23 -12.15
C ASP A 200 14.32 -1.17 -13.69
N GLU A 201 13.11 -1.43 -14.21
CA GLU A 201 12.81 -1.31 -15.64
C GLU A 201 13.04 0.11 -16.17
N HIS A 202 12.62 1.14 -15.41
CA HIS A 202 12.87 2.54 -15.76
C HIS A 202 14.37 2.83 -15.81
N SER A 203 15.13 2.34 -14.82
CA SER A 203 16.59 2.51 -14.75
C SER A 203 17.28 1.81 -15.92
N ASP A 204 16.84 0.62 -16.30
CA ASP A 204 17.35 -0.12 -17.44
C ASP A 204 17.02 0.56 -18.77
N ALA A 205 15.79 1.03 -18.94
CA ALA A 205 15.40 1.83 -20.10
C ALA A 205 16.25 3.10 -20.20
N HIS A 206 16.49 3.78 -19.07
CA HIS A 206 17.34 4.96 -19.03
C HIS A 206 18.80 4.64 -19.41
N ARG A 207 19.38 3.55 -18.89
CA ARG A 207 20.72 3.07 -19.28
C ARG A 207 20.80 2.79 -20.77
N ARG A 208 19.76 2.20 -21.37
CA ARG A 208 19.69 1.95 -22.82
C ARG A 208 19.66 3.26 -23.61
N VAL A 209 18.85 4.24 -23.20
CA VAL A 209 18.83 5.58 -23.81
C VAL A 209 20.23 6.19 -23.83
N GLU A 210 20.94 6.17 -22.70
CA GLU A 210 22.30 6.71 -22.65
C GLU A 210 23.28 5.96 -23.55
N LYS A 211 23.22 4.62 -23.55
CA LYS A 211 24.07 3.78 -24.40
C LYS A 211 23.86 4.14 -25.88
N PHE A 212 22.62 4.20 -26.34
CA PHE A 212 22.31 4.51 -27.73
C PHE A 212 22.65 5.95 -28.10
N ARG A 213 22.46 6.92 -27.20
CA ARG A 213 22.93 8.31 -27.39
C ARG A 213 24.45 8.36 -27.59
N ARG A 214 25.23 7.70 -26.73
CA ARG A 214 26.70 7.66 -26.86
C ARG A 214 27.14 7.04 -28.19
N ILE A 215 26.46 5.99 -28.66
CA ILE A 215 26.74 5.36 -29.96
C ILE A 215 26.37 6.32 -31.10
N ALA A 216 25.17 6.93 -31.06
CA ALA A 216 24.73 7.90 -32.04
C ALA A 216 25.73 9.07 -32.16
N ASP A 217 26.20 9.61 -31.04
CA ASP A 217 27.21 10.67 -31.00
C ASP A 217 28.53 10.24 -31.64
N LYS A 218 28.95 8.98 -31.44
CA LYS A 218 30.16 8.43 -32.07
C LYS A 218 30.02 8.40 -33.59
N HIS A 219 28.88 7.97 -34.13
CA HIS A 219 28.63 7.99 -35.57
C HIS A 219 28.44 9.43 -36.09
N HIS A 220 27.84 10.32 -35.30
CA HIS A 220 27.70 11.72 -35.66
C HIS A 220 29.07 12.42 -35.80
N ARG A 221 30.00 12.20 -34.86
CA ARG A 221 31.38 12.72 -34.97
C ARG A 221 32.08 12.20 -36.22
N LYS A 222 31.97 10.90 -36.53
CA LYS A 222 32.53 10.32 -37.76
C LYS A 222 31.92 10.94 -39.01
N PHE A 223 30.61 11.16 -39.01
CA PHE A 223 29.91 11.83 -40.10
C PHE A 223 30.41 13.27 -40.30
N LEU A 224 30.59 14.05 -39.23
CA LEU A 224 31.11 15.41 -39.30
C LEU A 224 32.54 15.45 -39.86
N VAL A 225 33.42 14.56 -39.37
CA VAL A 225 34.79 14.46 -39.90
C VAL A 225 34.76 14.07 -41.37
N GLY A 226 33.94 13.09 -41.75
CA GLY A 226 33.78 12.67 -43.14
C GLY A 226 33.29 13.81 -44.05
N MET A 227 32.31 14.59 -43.59
CA MET A 227 31.80 15.77 -44.29
C MET A 227 32.90 16.82 -44.53
N ARG A 228 33.67 17.16 -43.48
CA ARG A 228 34.81 18.09 -43.60
C ARG A 228 35.88 17.58 -44.56
N CYS A 229 36.18 16.28 -44.53
CA CYS A 229 37.11 15.67 -45.48
C CYS A 229 36.62 15.78 -46.94
N ILE A 230 35.32 15.58 -47.19
CA ILE A 230 34.74 15.74 -48.53
C ILE A 230 34.85 17.20 -48.99
N GLN A 231 34.48 18.16 -48.14
CA GLN A 231 34.58 19.59 -48.43
C GLN A 231 36.04 20.02 -48.70
N SER A 232 37.00 19.51 -47.94
CA SER A 232 38.43 19.77 -48.16
C SER A 232 38.91 19.18 -49.48
N ILE A 233 38.50 17.95 -49.82
CA ILE A 233 38.82 17.33 -51.12
C ILE A 233 38.21 18.14 -52.28
N ASP A 234 36.98 18.63 -52.11
CA ASP A 234 36.31 19.48 -53.10
C ASP A 234 37.01 20.83 -53.28
N GLY A 235 37.46 21.44 -52.18
CA GLY A 235 38.28 22.65 -52.22
C GLY A 235 39.59 22.44 -52.99
N ILE A 236 40.28 21.31 -52.79
CA ILE A 236 41.51 20.97 -53.53
C ILE A 236 41.22 20.69 -55.01
N LEU A 237 40.14 19.98 -55.32
CA LEU A 237 39.75 19.68 -56.70
C LEU A 237 39.38 20.96 -57.47
N ASN A 238 38.65 21.88 -56.83
CA ASN A 238 38.19 23.13 -57.44
C ASN A 238 39.30 24.19 -57.53
N SER A 239 40.16 24.33 -56.50
CA SER A 239 41.34 25.21 -56.59
C SER A 239 42.36 24.76 -57.64
N SER A 240 42.39 23.47 -57.97
CA SER A 240 43.18 22.95 -59.10
C SER A 240 42.51 23.14 -60.48
N MET A 241 41.35 23.81 -60.54
CA MET A 241 40.69 24.33 -61.73
C MET A 241 40.80 25.86 -61.83
N ASP A 242 40.80 26.59 -60.70
CA ASP A 242 40.89 28.05 -60.61
C ASP A 242 42.34 28.58 -60.49
N GLU A 243 43.22 28.28 -61.45
CA GLU A 243 44.38 29.17 -61.71
C GLU A 243 43.97 30.46 -62.47
N VAL A 244 42.67 30.77 -62.52
CA VAL A 244 42.09 31.97 -63.12
C VAL A 244 41.00 32.48 -62.17
N GLU A 245 41.11 33.73 -61.70
CA GLU A 245 40.19 34.46 -60.81
C GLU A 245 40.37 34.27 -59.28
N SER A 246 41.29 35.04 -58.68
CA SER A 246 41.68 34.95 -57.27
C SER A 246 41.00 35.96 -56.32
N ASP A 247 39.87 36.58 -56.67
CA ASP A 247 39.31 37.68 -55.85
C ASP A 247 37.96 37.36 -55.15
N GLU A 248 37.25 36.30 -55.54
CA GLU A 248 35.94 35.95 -54.95
C GLU A 248 36.00 34.96 -53.76
N GLN A 249 37.17 34.37 -53.48
CA GLN A 249 37.27 33.28 -52.51
C GLN A 249 37.26 33.73 -51.04
N ALA A 250 37.68 34.96 -50.74
CA ALA A 250 37.74 35.48 -49.37
C ALA A 250 36.33 35.67 -48.75
N SER A 251 35.37 36.17 -49.52
CA SER A 251 33.98 36.36 -49.07
C SER A 251 33.24 35.03 -48.84
N SER A 252 33.63 33.96 -49.56
CA SER A 252 33.00 32.64 -49.43
C SER A 252 33.39 31.88 -48.15
N VAL A 253 34.52 32.22 -47.53
CA VAL A 253 34.99 31.57 -46.29
C VAL A 253 34.24 32.12 -45.07
N GLU A 254 34.02 33.44 -45.02
CA GLU A 254 33.26 34.08 -43.95
C GLU A 254 31.76 33.71 -43.99
N ALA A 255 31.19 33.56 -45.19
CA ALA A 255 29.82 33.07 -45.36
C ALA A 255 29.65 31.60 -44.92
N ARG A 256 30.71 30.78 -45.03
CA ARG A 256 30.70 29.39 -44.56
C ARG A 256 30.75 29.28 -43.04
N ASP A 257 31.51 30.13 -42.36
CA ASP A 257 31.57 30.15 -40.90
C ASP A 257 30.24 30.54 -40.27
N LEU A 258 29.49 31.46 -40.89
CA LEU A 258 28.13 31.82 -40.45
C LEU A 258 27.12 30.69 -40.65
N MET A 259 27.24 29.93 -41.75
CA MET A 259 26.37 28.79 -42.00
C MET A 259 26.67 27.62 -41.04
N ASP A 260 27.94 27.40 -40.70
CA ASP A 260 28.34 26.40 -39.69
C ASP A 260 27.86 26.79 -38.28
N LEU A 261 27.88 28.08 -37.94
CA LEU A 261 27.35 28.60 -36.66
C LEU A 261 25.81 28.54 -36.59
N LEU A 262 25.12 28.76 -37.71
CA LEU A 262 23.67 28.60 -37.80
C LEU A 262 23.26 27.13 -37.68
N MET A 263 24.05 26.22 -38.26
CA MET A 263 23.80 24.77 -38.22
C MET A 263 24.21 24.12 -36.90
N SER A 264 25.05 24.78 -36.08
CA SER A 264 25.37 24.36 -34.71
C SER A 264 24.29 24.76 -33.68
N GLY A 265 23.37 25.65 -34.06
CA GLY A 265 22.22 26.07 -33.23
C GLY A 265 22.57 27.15 -32.20
N GLU A 266 23.71 27.81 -32.36
CA GLU A 266 24.13 28.95 -31.52
C GLU A 266 23.41 30.23 -32.00
N THR A 267 22.95 31.08 -31.07
CA THR A 267 22.18 32.29 -31.44
C THR A 267 23.10 33.37 -31.99
N LEU A 268 22.89 33.74 -33.26
CA LEU A 268 23.68 34.75 -33.96
C LEU A 268 23.52 36.15 -33.32
N GLY A 269 24.63 36.81 -33.00
CA GLY A 269 24.62 38.16 -32.44
C GLY A 269 24.45 39.25 -33.50
N LEU A 270 24.07 40.46 -33.08
CA LEU A 270 23.97 41.62 -33.97
C LEU A 270 25.33 42.02 -34.58
N ASP A 271 26.42 41.81 -33.83
CA ASP A 271 27.79 42.08 -34.28
C ASP A 271 28.22 41.14 -35.42
N ASP A 272 27.81 39.86 -35.38
CA ASP A 272 28.11 38.87 -36.41
C ASP A 272 27.37 39.16 -37.73
N LEU A 273 26.13 39.64 -37.63
CA LEU A 273 25.35 40.10 -38.78
C LEU A 273 25.91 41.40 -39.39
N MET A 274 26.39 42.32 -38.54
CA MET A 274 27.01 43.57 -38.99
C MET A 274 28.36 43.34 -39.67
N ALA A 275 29.11 42.30 -39.27
CA ALA A 275 30.34 41.89 -39.95
C ALA A 275 30.07 41.44 -41.39
N PHE A 276 28.98 40.68 -41.62
CA PHE A 276 28.58 40.25 -42.96
C PHE A 276 28.17 41.41 -43.87
N GLN A 277 27.49 42.42 -43.33
CA GLN A 277 27.06 43.59 -44.12
C GLN A 277 28.21 44.51 -44.53
N ARG A 278 29.36 44.44 -43.85
CA ARG A 278 30.53 45.29 -44.17
C ARG A 278 31.43 44.69 -45.26
N ASN A 279 31.33 43.38 -45.49
CA ASN A 279 32.18 42.64 -46.42
C ASN A 279 31.45 42.28 -47.74
N ASN A 280 30.24 42.81 -47.97
CA ASN A 280 29.49 42.78 -49.23
C ASN A 280 29.17 44.20 -49.71
#